data_AF-A0A2W6CRW4-F1
#
_entry.id   AF-A0A2W6CRW4-F1
#
_cell.length_a   1.000
_cell.length_b   1.000
_cell.length_c   1.000
_cell.angle_alpha   90.00
_cell.angle_beta   90.00
_cell.angle_gamma   90.00
#
_symmetry.space_group_name_H-M   'P 1'
#
loop_
_entity.id
_entity.type
_entity.pdbx_description
1 polymer ?
#
loop_
_entity_poly.entity_id
_entity_poly.type
_entity_poly.pdbx_seq_one_letter_code
_entity_poly.pdbx_strand_id
1 'polypeptide(L)'
;MVAWLPAGGKPASRWSLTRQEFLVAITNPKALLLFAAFIPQFITTHGSAAPQLLIAGFTYIGIEAFPALGYATLGGRLGDLEITRRTQRRLDRITGMSFLGLRRLSPEHRP
;
A
#
# COMPACT_ATOMS: atom_id res chain seq x y z
N MET A 1 5.01 -20.90 7.29
CA MET A 1 4.09 -21.65 6.41
C MET A 1 3.05 -20.67 5.88
N VAL A 2 3.44 -19.84 4.91
CA VAL A 2 2.53 -18.88 4.25
C VAL A 2 2.04 -19.59 2.99
N ALA A 3 0.79 -20.04 3.01
CA ALA A 3 0.15 -20.73 1.89
C ALA A 3 -0.01 -19.75 0.73
N TRP A 4 0.82 -19.93 -0.29
CA TRP A 4 0.65 -19.36 -1.62
C TRP A 4 -0.63 -19.98 -2.21
N LEU A 5 -1.68 -19.18 -2.40
CA LEU A 5 -2.89 -19.65 -3.10
C LEU A 5 -2.50 -20.04 -4.54
N PRO A 6 -3.09 -21.12 -5.09
CA PRO A 6 -2.78 -21.61 -6.42
C PRO A 6 -3.09 -20.52 -7.46
N ALA A 7 -2.06 -20.15 -8.24
CA ALA A 7 -2.20 -19.37 -9.46
C ALA A 7 -3.02 -20.19 -10.48
N GLY A 8 -4.35 -20.10 -10.40
CA GLY A 8 -5.26 -20.84 -11.28
C GLY A 8 -6.69 -20.28 -11.35
N GLY A 9 -6.95 -19.08 -10.81
CA GLY A 9 -8.24 -18.41 -10.97
C GLY A 9 -8.31 -17.64 -12.29
N LYS A 10 -9.49 -17.62 -12.95
CA LYS A 10 -9.77 -16.74 -14.09
C LYS A 10 -9.24 -15.33 -13.76
N PRO A 11 -8.58 -14.62 -14.69
CA PRO A 11 -8.10 -13.27 -14.44
C PRO A 11 -9.27 -12.46 -13.89
N ALA A 12 -9.17 -12.07 -12.62
CA ALA A 12 -10.23 -11.32 -11.96
C ALA A 12 -10.47 -10.08 -12.80
N SER A 13 -11.75 -9.77 -13.08
CA SER A 13 -12.04 -8.56 -13.87
C SER A 13 -11.42 -7.37 -13.14
N ARG A 14 -10.94 -6.38 -13.91
CA ARG A 14 -10.36 -5.15 -13.33
C ARG A 14 -11.29 -4.56 -12.27
N TRP A 15 -12.59 -4.63 -12.51
CA TRP A 15 -13.64 -4.23 -11.58
C TRP A 15 -13.65 -5.04 -10.27
N SER A 16 -13.51 -6.37 -10.35
CA SER A 16 -13.42 -7.23 -9.17
C SER A 16 -12.20 -6.87 -8.30
N LEU A 17 -11.05 -6.62 -8.94
CA LEU A 17 -9.82 -6.23 -8.26
C LEU A 17 -9.97 -4.85 -7.59
N THR A 18 -10.47 -3.85 -8.32
CA THR A 18 -10.70 -2.51 -7.79
C THR A 18 -11.68 -2.53 -6.61
N ARG A 19 -12.77 -3.30 -6.70
CA ARG A 19 -13.74 -3.42 -5.61
C ARG A 19 -13.14 -4.09 -4.38
N GLN A 20 -12.30 -5.11 -4.56
CA GLN A 20 -11.60 -5.75 -3.46
C GLN A 20 -10.67 -4.76 -2.75
N GLU A 21 -9.82 -4.06 -3.50
CA GLU A 21 -8.91 -3.04 -2.96
C GLU A 21 -9.68 -1.94 -2.22
N PHE A 22 -10.79 -1.47 -2.80
CA PHE A 22 -11.65 -0.47 -2.16
C PHE A 22 -12.24 -0.95 -0.83
N LEU A 23 -12.72 -2.20 -0.79
CA LEU A 23 -13.26 -2.78 0.44
C LEU A 23 -12.16 -2.97 1.49
N VAL A 24 -10.97 -3.41 1.09
CA VAL A 24 -9.81 -3.53 1.99
C VAL A 24 -9.41 -2.16 2.53
N ALA A 25 -9.40 -1.13 1.70
CA ALA A 25 -9.03 0.23 2.09
C ALA A 25 -10.02 0.82 3.11
N ILE A 26 -11.33 0.70 2.85
CA ILE A 26 -12.37 1.20 3.77
C ILE A 26 -12.40 0.42 5.08
N THR A 27 -12.14 -0.88 5.04
CA THR A 27 -12.12 -1.73 6.24
C THR A 27 -10.80 -1.65 7.00
N ASN A 28 -9.79 -0.94 6.50
CA ASN A 28 -8.50 -0.79 7.15
C ASN A 28 -8.56 0.28 8.26
N PRO A 29 -8.55 -0.11 9.55
CA PRO A 29 -8.65 0.85 10.65
C PRO A 29 -7.46 1.81 10.71
N LYS A 30 -6.28 1.42 10.21
CA LYS A 30 -5.12 2.31 10.17
C LYS A 30 -5.33 3.48 9.21
N ALA A 31 -5.95 3.22 8.05
CA ALA A 31 -6.28 4.26 7.09
C ALA A 31 -7.32 5.22 7.67
N LEU A 32 -8.36 4.68 8.33
CA LEU A 32 -9.36 5.50 9.02
C LEU A 32 -8.75 6.36 10.13
N LEU A 33 -7.82 5.82 10.92
CA LEU A 33 -7.11 6.58 11.95
C LEU A 33 -6.24 7.69 11.37
N LEU A 34 -5.55 7.44 10.26
CA LEU A 34 -4.78 8.45 9.54
C LEU A 34 -5.71 9.58 9.07
N PHE A 35 -6.82 9.24 8.40
CA PHE A 35 -7.80 10.23 7.98
C PHE A 35 -8.36 11.01 9.17
N ALA A 36 -8.79 10.33 10.23
CA ALA A 36 -9.33 10.99 11.42
C ALA A 36 -8.31 11.90 12.12
N ALA A 37 -7.01 11.58 12.07
CA ALA A 37 -5.96 12.39 12.69
C ALA A 37 -5.52 13.59 11.83
N PHE A 38 -5.44 13.41 10.51
CA PHE A 38 -4.89 14.41 9.59
C PHE A 38 -5.96 15.31 8.99
N ILE A 39 -7.13 14.78 8.61
CA ILE A 39 -8.19 15.56 7.96
C ILE A 39 -8.65 16.78 8.79
N PRO A 40 -8.89 16.68 10.11
CA PRO A 40 -9.35 17.84 10.90
C PRO A 40 -8.36 19.01 10.91
N GLN A 41 -7.06 18.74 10.71
CA GLN A 41 -6.02 19.77 10.69
C GLN A 41 -6.10 20.66 9.45
N PHE A 42 -6.78 20.19 8.39
CA PHE A 42 -6.95 20.92 7.13
C PHE A 42 -8.31 21.61 7.00
N ILE A 43 -9.18 21.50 8.01
CA ILE A 43 -10.53 22.07 8.01
C ILE A 43 -10.55 23.30 8.91
N THR A 44 -11.19 24.36 8.42
CA THR A 44 -11.43 25.58 9.20
C THR A 44 -12.82 25.53 9.82
N THR A 45 -13.00 26.22 10.94
CA THR A 45 -14.32 26.39 11.59
C THR A 45 -15.25 27.31 10.81
N HIS A 46 -14.76 27.97 9.76
CA HIS A 46 -15.53 28.88 8.93
C HIS A 46 -16.15 28.12 7.75
N GLY A 47 -17.48 27.97 7.77
CA GLY A 47 -18.25 27.35 6.68
C GLY A 47 -18.56 25.87 6.89
N SER A 48 -19.17 25.25 5.88
CA SER A 48 -19.56 23.83 5.94
C SER A 48 -18.35 22.90 5.86
N ALA A 49 -18.29 21.91 6.75
CA ALA A 49 -17.20 20.95 6.81
C ALA A 49 -17.22 19.94 5.64
N ALA A 50 -18.40 19.59 5.12
CA ALA A 50 -18.55 18.58 4.06
C ALA A 50 -17.72 18.88 2.78
N PRO A 51 -17.78 20.08 2.17
CA PRO A 51 -16.94 20.38 1.00
C PRO A 51 -15.44 20.41 1.33
N GLN A 52 -15.05 20.87 2.53
CA GLN A 52 -13.65 20.87 2.96
C GLN A 52 -13.11 19.44 3.12
N LEU A 53 -13.92 18.56 3.71
CA LEU A 53 -13.64 17.12 3.83
C LEU A 53 -13.46 16.46 2.47
N LEU A 54 -14.35 16.75 1.51
CA LEU A 54 -14.26 16.19 0.16
C LEU A 54 -12.99 16.64 -0.55
N ILE A 55 -12.66 17.93 -0.50
CA ILE A 55 -11.44 18.48 -1.12
C ILE A 55 -10.19 17.84 -0.50
N ALA A 56 -10.11 17.77 0.84
CA ALA A 56 -8.98 17.16 1.53
C ALA A 56 -8.86 15.66 1.21
N GLY A 57 -9.97 14.93 1.20
CA GLY A 57 -10.01 13.51 0.85
C GLY A 57 -9.56 13.24 -0.58
N PHE A 58 -10.08 13.97 -1.56
CA PHE A 58 -9.65 13.81 -2.97
C PHE A 58 -8.19 14.21 -3.19
N THR A 59 -7.72 15.24 -2.48
CA THR A 59 -6.31 15.65 -2.53
C THR A 59 -5.41 14.53 -2.00
N TYR A 60 -5.76 13.94 -0.85
CA TYR A 60 -5.03 12.80 -0.28
C TYR A 60 -5.00 11.61 -1.25
N ILE A 61 -6.17 11.22 -1.79
CA ILE A 61 -6.27 10.11 -2.74
C ILE A 61 -5.41 10.38 -3.98
N GLY A 62 -5.40 11.62 -4.50
CA GLY A 62 -4.57 11.99 -5.65
C GLY A 62 -3.06 11.87 -5.36
N ILE A 63 -2.62 12.35 -4.19
CA ILE A 63 -1.22 12.27 -3.74
C ILE A 63 -0.80 10.81 -3.54
N GLU A 64 -1.67 9.94 -3.03
CA GLU A 64 -1.38 8.51 -2.85
C GLU A 64 -1.40 7.73 -4.17
N ALA A 65 -2.38 8.03 -5.03
CA ALA A 65 -2.54 7.35 -6.31
C ALA A 65 -1.39 7.64 -7.27
N PHE A 66 -0.82 8.85 -7.26
CA PHE A 66 0.27 9.24 -8.14
C PHE A 66 1.51 8.31 -8.04
N PRO A 67 2.15 8.13 -6.85
CA PRO A 67 3.25 7.20 -6.70
C PRO A 67 2.81 5.75 -6.89
N ALA A 68 1.59 5.36 -6.47
CA ALA A 68 1.10 4.00 -6.66
C ALA A 68 1.01 3.62 -8.15
N LEU A 69 0.48 4.50 -9.00
CA LEU A 69 0.44 4.33 -10.45
C LEU A 69 1.87 4.33 -11.04
N GLY A 70 2.75 5.19 -10.53
CA GLY A 70 4.17 5.18 -10.89
C GLY A 70 4.81 3.82 -10.63
N TYR A 71 4.63 3.25 -9.44
CA TYR A 71 5.16 1.93 -9.09
C TYR A 71 4.49 0.80 -9.86
N ALA A 72 3.17 0.84 -10.09
CA ALA A 72 2.47 -0.17 -10.87
C ALA A 72 2.95 -0.21 -12.32
N THR A 73 3.16 0.95 -12.93
CA THR A 73 3.66 1.06 -14.31
C THR A 73 5.13 0.66 -14.42
N LEU A 74 5.99 1.12 -13.51
CA LEU A 74 7.40 0.71 -13.44
C LEU A 74 7.53 -0.80 -13.17
N GLY A 75 6.76 -1.32 -12.21
CA GLY A 75 6.73 -2.73 -11.86
C GLY A 75 6.25 -3.62 -13.00
N GLY A 76 5.21 -3.18 -13.74
CA GLY A 76 4.77 -3.86 -14.97
C GLY A 76 5.86 -3.93 -16.02
N ARG A 77 6.54 -2.81 -16.31
CA ARG A 77 7.65 -2.77 -17.27
C ARG A 77 8.85 -3.61 -16.82
N LEU A 78 9.17 -3.61 -15.53
CA LEU A 78 10.21 -4.47 -14.97
C LEU A 78 9.81 -5.96 -15.00
N GLY A 79 8.52 -6.27 -14.96
CA GLY A 79 8.00 -7.64 -15.13
C GLY A 79 8.07 -8.13 -16.58
N ASP A 80 7.91 -7.22 -17.55
CA ASP A 80 8.08 -7.51 -18.97
C ASP A 80 9.55 -7.71 -19.36
N LEU A 81 10.47 -7.05 -18.65
CA LEU A 81 11.88 -7.41 -18.70
C LEU A 81 12.02 -8.78 -18.01
N GLU A 82 12.46 -9.80 -18.73
CA GLU A 82 12.67 -11.13 -18.16
C GLU A 82 13.77 -11.10 -17.07
N ILE A 83 13.40 -10.70 -15.86
CA ILE A 83 14.29 -10.65 -14.72
C ILE A 83 14.63 -12.10 -14.38
N THR A 84 15.86 -12.49 -14.69
CA THR A 84 16.38 -13.83 -14.44
C THR A 84 16.09 -14.28 -13.01
N ARG A 85 15.67 -15.55 -12.83
CA ARG A 85 15.38 -16.16 -11.52
C ARG A 85 16.50 -15.96 -10.47
N ARG A 86 17.76 -15.78 -10.90
CA ARG A 86 18.88 -15.43 -10.01
C ARG A 86 18.76 -14.04 -9.40
N THR A 87 18.32 -13.05 -10.16
CA THR A 87 18.14 -11.67 -9.71
C THR A 87 16.97 -11.56 -8.75
N GLN A 88 15.83 -12.19 -9.06
CA GLN A 88 14.70 -12.29 -8.13
C GLN A 88 15.11 -12.89 -6.78
N ARG A 89 15.82 -14.03 -6.79
CA ARG A 89 16.33 -14.65 -5.55
C ARG A 89 17.31 -13.78 -4.77
N ARG A 90 18.13 -12.96 -5.46
CA ARG A 90 19.03 -12.01 -4.78
C ARG A 90 18.24 -10.89 -4.12
N LEU A 91 17.24 -10.34 -4.80
CA LEU A 91 16.35 -9.31 -4.24
C LEU A 91 15.58 -9.85 -3.04
N ASP A 92 14.97 -11.03 -3.14
CA ASP A 92 14.27 -11.68 -2.02
C ASP A 92 15.19 -11.90 -0.82
N ARG A 93 16.45 -12.28 -1.08
CA ARG A 93 17.45 -12.51 -0.02
C ARG A 93 17.89 -11.20 0.63
N ILE A 94 18.08 -10.14 -0.13
CA ILE A 94 18.43 -8.82 0.41
C ILE A 94 17.27 -8.31 1.27
N THR A 95 16.04 -8.34 0.75
CA THR A 95 14.83 -7.96 1.49
C THR A 95 14.67 -8.76 2.78
N GLY A 96 14.82 -10.08 2.71
CA GLY A 96 14.75 -10.95 3.89
C GLY A 96 15.86 -10.65 4.91
N MET A 97 17.08 -10.38 4.45
CA MET A 97 18.20 -9.99 5.32
C MET A 97 17.99 -8.62 5.95
N SER A 98 17.38 -7.66 5.25
CA SER A 98 17.03 -6.35 5.81
C SER A 98 16.03 -6.51 6.96
N PHE A 99 14.99 -7.34 6.80
CA PHE A 99 14.03 -7.61 7.88
C PHE A 99 14.66 -8.35 9.07
N LEU A 100 15.54 -9.32 8.82
CA LEU A 100 16.26 -10.03 9.88
C LEU A 100 17.29 -9.14 10.59
N GLY A 101 17.94 -8.25 9.85
CA GLY A 101 18.90 -7.27 10.39
C GLY A 101 18.21 -6.24 11.28
N LEU A 102 17.04 -5.76 10.86
CA LEU A 102 16.22 -4.85 11.69
C LEU A 102 15.80 -5.53 13.01
N ARG A 103 15.42 -6.82 12.96
CA ARG A 103 15.12 -7.60 14.17
C ARG A 103 16.33 -7.72 15.11
N ARG A 104 17.55 -7.78 14.55
CA ARG A 104 18.78 -7.94 15.32
C ARG A 104 19.27 -6.64 15.96
N LEU A 105 18.83 -5.49 15.44
CA LEU A 105 19.13 -4.16 15.97
C LEU A 105 18.07 -3.65 16.96
N SER A 106 16.92 -4.30 17.06
CA SER A 106 15.97 -4.06 18.14
C SER A 106 16.58 -4.64 19.43
N PRO A 107 17.06 -3.82 20.37
CA PRO A 107 17.50 -4.32 21.66
C PRO A 107 16.21 -4.72 22.38
N GLU A 108 15.88 -6.00 22.32
CA GLU A 108 14.84 -6.53 23.20
C GLU A 108 15.24 -6.19 24.63
N HIS A 109 14.34 -5.46 25.30
CA HIS A 109 14.46 -5.11 26.69
C HIS A 109 14.69 -6.39 27.46
N ARG A 110 15.90 -6.51 28.02
CA ARG A 110 16.27 -7.58 28.92
C ARG A 110 15.37 -7.49 30.18
N PRO A 111 14.69 -8.57 30.59
CA PRO A 111 14.29 -8.69 31.99
C PRO A 111 15.52 -8.87 32.88
#